data_AF-A0A945PGM0-F1
#
_entry.id   AF-A0A945PGM0-F1
#
_cell.length_a   1.000
_cell.length_b   1.000
_cell.length_c   1.000
_cell.angle_alpha   90.00
_cell.angle_beta   90.00
_cell.angle_gamma   90.00
#
_symmetry.space_group_name_H-M   'P 1'
#
loop_
_entity.id
_entity.type
_entity.pdbx_description
1 polymer ?
#
loop_
_entity_poly.entity_id
_entity_poly.type
_entity_poly.pdbx_seq_one_letter_code
_entity_poly.pdbx_strand_id
1 'polypeptide(L)'
;PVYLATRRFVLSDANPYFYEGKLARGVGSPHTPSGYVWHIALAMQGLTASSLDEMNDVVDMLEATDGGTGFMHEGFHPDAPTTFTREWFAWANSIFSEFVMTWLRRRQDV
;
A
#
# COMPACT_ATOMS: atom_id res chain seq x y z
N PRO A 1 3.09 21.81 -5.76
CA PRO A 1 3.47 22.25 -4.39
C PRO A 1 2.51 21.76 -3.28
N VAL A 2 1.22 22.07 -3.38
CA VAL A 2 0.20 21.68 -2.36
C VAL A 2 0.05 20.16 -2.27
N TYR A 3 -0.14 19.47 -3.40
CA TYR A 3 -0.25 18.00 -3.42
C TYR A 3 0.92 17.30 -2.70
N LEU A 4 2.16 17.70 -2.97
CA LEU A 4 3.34 17.08 -2.35
C LEU A 4 3.39 17.35 -0.83
N ALA A 5 2.93 18.52 -0.38
CA ALA A 5 2.81 18.80 1.05
C ALA A 5 1.75 17.91 1.71
N THR A 6 0.59 17.76 1.07
CA THR A 6 -0.47 16.85 1.53
C THR A 6 0.00 15.39 1.52
N ARG A 7 0.69 14.94 0.47
CA ARG A 7 1.26 13.58 0.38
C ARG A 7 2.18 13.30 1.56
N ARG A 8 3.11 14.21 1.87
CA ARG A 8 4.00 14.06 3.03
C ARG A 8 3.23 13.99 4.35
N PHE A 9 2.18 14.80 4.52
CA PHE A 9 1.33 14.74 5.70
C PHE A 9 0.57 13.39 5.80
N VAL A 10 -0.03 12.95 4.70
CA VAL A 10 -0.82 11.71 4.64
C VAL A 10 0.05 10.48 4.94
N LEU A 11 1.30 10.48 4.48
CA LEU A 11 2.29 9.42 4.68
C LEU A 11 3.19 9.69 5.90
N SER A 12 2.62 10.18 6.99
CA SER A 12 3.34 10.47 8.23
C SER A 12 2.46 10.24 9.45
N ASP A 13 3.06 10.10 10.63
CA ASP A 13 2.37 9.93 11.93
C ASP A 13 1.42 11.09 12.30
N ALA A 14 1.49 12.21 11.57
CA ALA A 14 0.53 13.31 11.73
C ALA A 14 -0.87 12.95 11.18
N ASN A 15 -0.97 11.96 10.28
CA ASN A 15 -2.23 11.37 9.87
C ASN A 15 -2.62 10.27 10.88
N PRO A 16 -3.75 10.40 11.60
CA PRO A 16 -4.15 9.43 12.62
C PRO A 16 -4.48 8.02 12.08
N TYR A 17 -4.54 7.87 10.75
CA TYR A 17 -4.72 6.59 10.07
C TYR A 17 -3.45 6.12 9.34
N PHE A 18 -2.31 6.78 9.55
CA PHE A 18 -1.03 6.24 9.13
C PHE A 18 -0.51 5.30 10.22
N TYR A 19 -0.11 4.10 9.82
CA TYR A 19 0.41 3.08 10.71
C TYR A 19 1.71 2.52 10.14
N GLU A 20 2.64 2.18 11.03
CA GLU A 20 3.93 1.59 10.70
C GLU A 20 4.16 0.36 11.57
N GLY A 21 4.56 -0.74 10.93
CA GLY A 21 4.97 -1.98 11.57
C GLY A 21 6.17 -2.57 10.86
N LYS A 22 6.53 -3.81 11.21
CA LYS A 22 7.75 -4.48 10.75
C LYS A 22 7.82 -4.70 9.25
N LEU A 23 6.68 -4.96 8.60
CA LEU A 23 6.64 -5.35 7.18
C LEU A 23 6.07 -4.27 6.27
N ALA A 24 5.32 -3.32 6.81
CA ALA A 24 4.74 -2.24 6.02
C ALA A 24 4.49 -0.99 6.85
N ARG A 25 4.42 0.13 6.14
CA ARG A 25 3.88 1.38 6.64
C ARG A 25 2.93 1.97 5.60
N GLY A 26 1.81 2.49 6.03
CA GLY A 26 0.82 3.00 5.09
C GLY A 26 -0.45 3.49 5.76
N VAL A 27 -1.39 3.88 4.91
CA VAL A 27 -2.66 4.46 5.34
C VAL A 27 -3.71 3.37 5.50
N GLY A 28 -4.39 3.38 6.64
CA GLY A 28 -5.57 2.59 6.94
C GLY A 28 -6.87 3.38 6.84
N SER A 29 -7.87 2.93 7.59
CA SER A 29 -9.19 3.56 7.63
C SER A 29 -9.89 3.24 8.96
N PRO A 30 -10.76 4.12 9.49
CA PRO A 30 -11.62 3.79 10.63
C PRO A 30 -12.64 2.69 10.30
N HIS A 31 -12.79 2.31 9.02
CA HIS A 31 -13.64 1.21 8.59
C HIS A 31 -13.05 -0.18 8.92
N THR A 32 -11.72 -0.28 9.02
CA THR A 32 -11.01 -1.50 9.45
C THR A 32 -10.54 -1.37 10.90
N PRO A 33 -10.12 -2.47 11.56
CA PRO A 33 -9.54 -2.37 12.90
C PRO A 33 -8.39 -1.35 12.96
N SER A 34 -8.23 -0.71 14.12
CA SER A 34 -7.12 0.23 14.35
C SER A 34 -5.77 -0.47 14.15
N GLY A 35 -4.81 0.24 13.57
CA GLY A 35 -3.48 -0.29 13.24
C GLY A 35 -3.38 -0.98 11.87
N TYR A 36 -4.49 -1.17 11.15
CA TYR A 36 -4.45 -1.87 9.86
C TYR A 36 -4.10 -0.93 8.71
N VAL A 37 -3.28 -1.41 7.76
CA VAL A 37 -2.92 -0.73 6.50
C VAL A 37 -3.74 -1.29 5.35
N TRP A 38 -4.14 -0.45 4.38
CA TRP A 38 -4.88 -0.90 3.19
C TRP A 38 -3.98 -1.17 1.99
N HIS A 39 -4.16 -2.30 1.31
CA HIS A 39 -3.43 -2.59 0.06
C HIS A 39 -3.75 -1.57 -1.04
N ILE A 40 -4.98 -1.06 -1.11
CA ILE A 40 -5.35 0.00 -2.07
C ILE A 40 -4.53 1.28 -1.81
N ALA A 41 -4.29 1.64 -0.54
CA ALA A 41 -3.51 2.83 -0.21
C ALA A 41 -2.04 2.67 -0.60
N LEU A 42 -1.46 1.49 -0.37
CA LEU A 42 -0.09 1.17 -0.82
C LEU A 42 0.03 1.22 -2.35
N ALA A 43 -0.86 0.54 -3.07
CA ALA A 43 -0.84 0.55 -4.53
C ALA A 43 -1.06 1.97 -5.09
N MET A 44 -1.91 2.78 -4.45
CA MET A 44 -2.08 4.19 -4.81
C MET A 44 -0.82 5.02 -4.53
N GLN A 45 -0.13 4.77 -3.41
CA GLN A 45 1.16 5.40 -3.11
C GLN A 45 2.16 5.09 -4.22
N GLY A 46 2.26 3.82 -4.65
CA GLY A 46 3.10 3.40 -5.77
C GLY A 46 2.72 4.06 -7.10
N LEU A 47 1.43 4.10 -7.45
CA LEU A 47 0.94 4.76 -8.68
C LEU A 47 1.25 6.25 -8.74
N THR A 48 1.33 6.89 -7.58
CA THR A 48 1.62 8.33 -7.45
C THR A 48 3.04 8.61 -6.97
N ALA A 49 3.91 7.61 -7.00
CA ALA A 49 5.31 7.72 -6.63
C ALA A 49 6.11 8.58 -7.62
N SER A 50 7.09 9.29 -7.06
CA SER A 50 7.94 10.22 -7.82
C SER A 50 9.28 9.62 -8.25
N SER A 51 9.66 8.47 -7.70
CA SER A 51 10.88 7.74 -8.03
C SER A 51 10.59 6.26 -8.25
N LEU A 52 11.49 5.58 -8.96
CA LEU A 52 11.42 4.13 -9.12
C LEU A 52 11.72 3.42 -7.79
N ASP A 53 12.59 3.98 -6.95
CA ASP A 53 12.90 3.43 -5.62
C ASP A 53 11.65 3.37 -4.74
N GLU A 54 10.85 4.45 -4.69
CA GLU A 54 9.59 4.45 -3.94
C GLU A 54 8.59 3.42 -4.49
N MET A 55 8.58 3.18 -5.80
CA MET A 55 7.76 2.11 -6.37
C MET A 55 8.27 0.72 -5.97
N ASN A 56 9.59 0.49 -5.97
CA ASN A 56 10.16 -0.78 -5.54
C ASN A 56 9.82 -1.07 -4.08
N ASP A 57 9.96 -0.08 -3.19
CA ASP A 57 9.57 -0.21 -1.77
C ASP A 57 8.08 -0.60 -1.62
N VAL A 58 7.20 -0.04 -2.46
CA VAL A 58 5.78 -0.37 -2.45
C VAL A 58 5.52 -1.79 -2.97
N VAL A 59 6.22 -2.25 -4.01
CA VAL A 59 6.14 -3.64 -4.48
C VAL A 59 6.56 -4.60 -3.36
N ASP A 60 7.70 -4.34 -2.72
CA ASP A 60 8.23 -5.18 -1.64
C ASP A 60 7.23 -5.26 -0.48
N MET A 61 6.61 -4.14 -0.09
CA MET A 61 5.54 -4.15 0.92
C MET A 61 4.33 -4.98 0.48
N LEU A 62 3.83 -4.79 -0.74
CA LEU A 62 2.64 -5.52 -1.24
C LEU A 62 2.89 -7.05 -1.31
N GLU A 63 4.09 -7.47 -1.74
CA GLU A 63 4.49 -8.88 -1.78
C GLU A 63 4.66 -9.47 -0.38
N ALA A 64 5.21 -8.71 0.57
CA ALA A 64 5.42 -9.16 1.94
C ALA A 64 4.12 -9.26 2.76
N THR A 65 3.01 -8.67 2.29
CA THR A 65 1.79 -8.49 3.09
C THR A 65 0.54 -9.16 2.55
N ASP A 66 0.66 -10.05 1.56
CA ASP A 66 -0.46 -10.78 0.96
C ASP A 66 -1.03 -11.92 1.83
N GLY A 67 -0.49 -12.09 3.06
CA GLY A 67 -0.88 -13.15 3.98
C GLY A 67 -0.60 -14.58 3.50
N GLY A 68 0.24 -14.75 2.47
CA GLY A 68 0.51 -16.01 1.79
C GLY A 68 -0.62 -16.47 0.86
N THR A 69 -1.55 -15.57 0.50
CA THR A 69 -2.74 -15.92 -0.29
C THR A 69 -2.57 -15.71 -1.79
N GLY A 70 -1.59 -14.90 -2.22
CA GLY A 70 -1.46 -14.44 -3.60
C GLY A 70 -2.50 -13.38 -4.01
N PHE A 71 -3.29 -12.85 -3.07
CA PHE A 71 -4.31 -11.83 -3.31
C PHE A 71 -4.14 -10.62 -2.41
N MET A 72 -4.71 -9.49 -2.85
CA MET A 72 -4.77 -8.27 -2.05
C MET A 72 -6.05 -8.26 -1.20
N HIS A 73 -5.87 -7.80 0.04
CA HIS A 73 -6.91 -7.68 1.06
C HIS A 73 -7.35 -6.23 1.27
N GLU A 74 -8.46 -6.02 1.98
CA GLU A 74 -8.94 -4.67 2.30
C GLU A 74 -7.99 -3.96 3.26
N GLY A 75 -7.77 -4.52 4.45
CA GLY A 75 -6.74 -4.08 5.37
C GLY A 75 -6.01 -5.25 6.01
N PHE A 76 -4.77 -5.05 6.43
CA PHE A 76 -3.94 -6.06 7.11
C PHE A 76 -3.15 -5.43 8.26
N HIS A 77 -2.77 -6.24 9.24
CA HIS A 77 -1.90 -5.80 10.33
C HIS A 77 -0.43 -5.73 9.85
N PRO A 78 0.25 -4.57 9.92
CA PRO A 78 1.59 -4.39 9.33
C PRO A 78 2.72 -5.18 10.01
N ASP A 79 2.51 -5.68 11.23
CA ASP A 79 3.42 -6.65 11.87
C ASP A 79 3.06 -8.12 11.61
N ALA A 80 1.83 -8.41 11.17
CA ALA A 80 1.28 -9.77 11.09
C ALA A 80 0.29 -9.88 9.92
N PRO A 81 0.76 -9.90 8.66
CA PRO A 81 -0.10 -9.76 7.49
C PRO A 81 -1.06 -10.93 7.24
N THR A 82 -0.85 -12.07 7.90
CA THR A 82 -1.84 -13.17 7.94
C THR A 82 -3.11 -12.79 8.69
N THR A 83 -3.13 -11.64 9.37
CA THR A 83 -4.31 -11.05 9.98
C THR A 83 -4.80 -9.89 9.11
N PHE A 84 -5.84 -10.17 8.31
CA PHE A 84 -6.38 -9.24 7.33
C PHE A 84 -7.91 -9.28 7.27
N THR A 85 -8.51 -8.32 6.57
CA THR A 85 -9.94 -8.27 6.25
C THR A 85 -10.18 -8.49 4.76
N ARG A 86 -11.27 -9.19 4.43
CA ARG A 86 -11.68 -9.58 3.06
C ARG A 86 -10.66 -10.45 2.34
N GLU A 87 -10.87 -11.77 2.41
CA GLU A 87 -10.13 -12.77 1.62
C GLU A 87 -10.23 -12.54 0.11
N TRP A 88 -11.37 -12.04 -0.35
CA TRP A 88 -11.58 -11.73 -1.76
C TRP A 88 -12.06 -10.30 -1.96
N PHE A 89 -11.17 -9.46 -2.50
CA PHE A 89 -11.48 -8.07 -2.80
C PHE A 89 -10.98 -7.67 -4.19
N ALA A 90 -11.85 -7.88 -5.20
CA ALA A 90 -11.53 -7.63 -6.59
C ALA A 90 -11.00 -6.21 -6.87
N TRP A 91 -11.49 -5.18 -6.16
CA TRP A 91 -11.01 -3.82 -6.36
C TRP A 91 -9.53 -3.65 -5.92
N ALA A 92 -9.15 -4.19 -4.76
CA ALA A 92 -7.75 -4.17 -4.31
C ALA A 92 -6.84 -4.91 -5.29
N ASN A 93 -7.26 -6.08 -5.77
CA ASN A 93 -6.55 -6.86 -6.78
C ASN A 93 -6.35 -6.05 -8.09
N SER A 94 -7.40 -5.38 -8.58
CA SER A 94 -7.32 -4.61 -9.81
C SER A 94 -6.39 -3.40 -9.69
N ILE A 95 -6.41 -2.69 -8.55
CA ILE A 95 -5.51 -1.54 -8.34
C ILE A 95 -4.06 -1.99 -8.17
N PHE A 96 -3.81 -3.12 -7.50
CA PHE A 96 -2.49 -3.75 -7.48
C PHE A 96 -1.99 -4.07 -8.89
N SER A 97 -2.82 -4.72 -9.72
CA SER A 97 -2.46 -5.01 -11.11
C SER A 97 -2.15 -3.73 -11.91
N GLU A 98 -2.94 -2.68 -11.76
CA GLU A 98 -2.68 -1.38 -12.41
C GLU A 98 -1.34 -0.77 -11.97
N PHE A 99 -1.04 -0.86 -10.66
CA PHE A 99 0.24 -0.44 -10.12
C PHE A 99 1.41 -1.24 -10.72
N VAL A 100 1.35 -2.57 -10.69
CA VAL A 100 2.40 -3.45 -11.23
C VAL A 100 2.64 -3.18 -12.72
N MET A 101 1.57 -3.03 -13.51
CA MET A 101 1.68 -2.70 -14.93
C MET A 101 2.35 -1.33 -15.15
N THR A 102 2.03 -0.34 -14.32
CA THR A 102 2.67 0.98 -14.38
C THR A 102 4.14 0.93 -13.97
N TRP A 103 4.45 0.19 -12.90
CA TRP A 103 5.81 -0.01 -12.42
C TRP A 103 6.68 -0.71 -13.46
N LEU A 104 6.19 -1.79 -14.08
CA LEU A 104 6.90 -2.50 -15.15
C LEU A 104 7.22 -1.60 -16.34
N ARG A 105 6.26 -0.75 -16.77
CA ARG A 105 6.51 0.22 -17.84
C ARG A 105 7.62 1.20 -17.46
N ARG A 106 7.53 1.80 -16.28
CA ARG A 106 8.55 2.77 -15.83
C ARG A 106 9.94 2.16 -15.67
N ARG A 107 10.06 0.87 -15.34
CA ARG A 107 11.35 0.17 -15.27
C ARG A 107 12.02 -0.03 -16.62
N GLN A 108 11.25 -0.11 -17.70
CA GLN A 108 11.77 -0.30 -19.05
C GLN A 108 12.26 1.00 -19.68
N ASP A 109 11.82 2.15 -19.16
CA ASP A 109 12.20 3.48 -19.64
C ASP A 109 13.53 4.01 -19.04
N VAL A 110 14.17 3.24 -18.15
CA VAL A 110 15.44 3.57 -17.47
C VAL A 110 16.55 2.65 -17.97
#